data_AF-A0A5B1B4E6-F1
#
_entry.id   AF-A0A5B1B4E6-F1
#
_cell.length_a   1.000
_cell.length_b   1.000
_cell.length_c   1.000
_cell.angle_alpha   90.00
_cell.angle_beta   90.00
_cell.angle_gamma   90.00
#
_symmetry.space_group_name_H-M   'P 1'
#
loop_
_entity.id
_entity.type
_entity.pdbx_description
1 polymer ?
#
loop_
_entity_poly.entity_id
_entity_poly.type
_entity_poly.pdbx_seq_one_letter_code
_entity_poly.pdbx_strand_id
1 'polypeptide(L)'
;MKKVLAYLMILSFGVLSVCAQSEGREEKRKIRKEFYESLSEDQKEQLEHQKELGRKNKEALKATFTEEQLTIVQNEDLSKKGKRKALKATLNEDQKAMKASHKEVMRAERSKFEASLNENQRQQYAEIKKRKGKKGHKKER
;
A
#
# COMPACT_ATOMS: atom_id res chain seq x y z
N MET A 1 43.92 9.87 21.42
CA MET A 1 44.18 9.20 20.13
C MET A 1 43.26 8.01 19.88
N LYS A 2 43.33 6.90 20.65
CA LYS A 2 42.52 5.68 20.39
C LYS A 2 41.00 5.86 20.47
N LYS A 3 40.51 6.73 21.39
CA LYS A 3 39.07 7.03 21.53
C LYS A 3 38.52 7.89 20.38
N VAL A 4 39.33 8.78 19.81
CA VAL A 4 38.94 9.63 18.66
C VAL A 4 38.83 8.78 17.38
N LEU A 5 39.72 7.78 17.23
CA LEU A 5 39.68 6.83 16.12
C LEU A 5 38.42 5.94 16.15
N ALA A 6 37.92 5.59 17.34
CA ALA A 6 36.68 4.83 17.49
C ALA A 6 35.42 5.61 17.11
N TYR A 7 35.37 6.93 17.40
CA TYR A 7 34.26 7.78 16.97
C TYR A 7 34.24 8.01 15.45
N LEU A 8 35.41 8.06 14.79
CA LEU A 8 35.52 8.14 13.32
C LEU A 8 35.02 6.88 12.61
N MET A 9 35.20 5.70 13.21
CA MET A 9 34.69 4.43 12.68
C MET A 9 33.16 4.28 12.83
N ILE A 10 32.56 4.86 13.88
CA ILE A 10 31.10 4.78 14.09
C ILE A 10 30.35 5.77 13.18
N LEU A 11 30.97 6.91 12.83
CA LEU A 11 30.38 7.88 11.91
C LEU A 11 30.31 7.36 10.46
N SER A 12 31.24 6.51 10.03
CA SER A 12 31.34 6.02 8.65
C SER A 12 30.35 4.89 8.32
N PHE A 13 29.89 4.10 9.29
CA PHE A 13 28.84 3.08 9.06
C PHE A 13 27.42 3.67 8.92
N GLY A 14 27.16 4.85 9.48
CA GLY A 14 25.85 5.50 9.40
C GLY A 14 25.49 5.99 7.99
N VAL A 15 26.49 6.45 7.22
CA VAL A 15 26.28 7.05 5.89
C VAL A 15 25.97 5.97 4.82
N LEU A 16 26.60 4.80 4.89
CA LEU A 16 26.40 3.71 3.92
C LEU A 16 24.97 3.11 3.98
N SER A 17 24.36 3.08 5.16
CA SER A 17 22.99 2.57 5.34
C SER A 17 21.92 3.46 4.67
N VAL A 18 22.14 4.78 4.66
CA VAL A 18 21.20 5.74 4.06
C VAL A 18 21.23 5.67 2.53
N CYS A 19 22.42 5.59 1.92
CA CYS A 19 22.57 5.48 0.47
C CYS A 19 21.92 4.22 -0.11
N ALA A 20 22.06 3.07 0.56
CA ALA A 20 21.44 1.81 0.13
C ALA A 20 19.89 1.84 0.22
N GLN A 21 19.33 2.66 1.11
CA GLN A 21 17.88 2.80 1.26
C GLN A 21 17.28 3.75 0.20
N SER A 22 18.04 4.76 -0.25
CA SER A 22 17.65 5.65 -1.35
C SER A 22 17.69 4.95 -2.71
N GLU A 23 18.76 4.21 -3.01
CA GLU A 23 18.92 3.46 -4.28
C GLU A 23 17.77 2.46 -4.48
N GLY A 24 17.45 1.68 -3.44
CA GLY A 24 16.35 0.72 -3.51
C GLY A 24 14.95 1.35 -3.60
N ARG A 25 14.78 2.64 -3.30
CA ARG A 25 13.52 3.37 -3.49
C ARG A 25 13.43 3.94 -4.90
N GLU A 26 14.53 4.43 -5.44
CA GLU A 26 14.64 4.95 -6.80
C GLU A 26 14.42 3.85 -7.83
N GLU A 27 15.07 2.70 -7.66
CA GLU A 27 14.90 1.54 -8.53
C GLU A 27 13.44 1.08 -8.58
N LYS A 28 12.74 1.06 -7.44
CA LYS A 28 11.31 0.74 -7.39
C LYS A 28 10.43 1.77 -8.09
N ARG A 29 10.81 3.04 -8.08
CA ARG A 29 10.09 4.08 -8.81
C ARG A 29 10.28 3.89 -10.31
N LYS A 30 11.51 3.58 -10.73
CA LYS A 30 11.85 3.28 -12.12
C LYS A 30 11.07 2.08 -12.65
N ILE A 31 11.13 0.94 -11.96
CA ILE A 31 10.36 -0.27 -12.34
C ILE A 31 8.85 0.01 -12.42
N ARG A 32 8.28 0.80 -11.50
CA ARG A 32 6.86 1.17 -11.55
C ARG A 32 6.53 2.06 -12.75
N LYS A 33 7.41 3.00 -13.08
CA LYS A 33 7.25 3.89 -14.22
C LYS A 33 7.30 3.09 -15.52
N GLU A 34 8.33 2.27 -15.69
CA GLU A 34 8.50 1.38 -16.85
C GLU A 34 7.33 0.40 -17.00
N PHE A 35 6.85 -0.18 -15.89
CA PHE A 35 5.67 -1.03 -15.91
C PHE A 35 4.43 -0.29 -16.41
N TYR A 36 4.19 0.93 -15.92
CA TYR A 36 3.01 1.69 -16.33
C TYR A 36 3.10 2.16 -17.79
N GLU A 37 4.30 2.54 -18.23
CA GLU A 37 4.57 2.91 -19.62
C GLU A 37 4.43 1.71 -20.58
N SER A 38 4.69 0.49 -20.11
CA SER A 38 4.55 -0.73 -20.91
C SER A 38 3.12 -1.24 -21.04
N LEU A 39 2.14 -0.67 -20.31
CA LEU A 39 0.73 -1.07 -20.39
C LEU A 39 0.08 -0.61 -21.69
N SER A 40 -0.79 -1.44 -22.26
CA SER A 40 -1.71 -1.02 -23.32
C SER A 40 -2.76 -0.03 -22.80
N GLU A 41 -3.44 0.66 -23.71
CA GLU A 41 -4.54 1.56 -23.31
C GLU A 41 -5.66 0.80 -22.59
N ASP A 42 -6.09 -0.36 -23.09
CA ASP A 42 -7.07 -1.22 -22.42
C ASP A 42 -6.66 -1.59 -20.98
N GLN A 43 -5.37 -1.89 -20.76
CA GLN A 43 -4.84 -2.22 -19.43
C GLN A 43 -4.82 -0.98 -18.51
N LYS A 44 -4.55 0.21 -19.04
CA LYS A 44 -4.64 1.47 -18.28
C LYS A 44 -6.08 1.81 -17.93
N GLU A 45 -7.01 1.61 -18.86
CA GLU A 45 -8.46 1.77 -18.63
C GLU A 45 -8.94 0.84 -17.52
N GLN A 46 -8.49 -0.42 -17.50
CA GLN A 46 -8.78 -1.35 -16.40
C GLN A 46 -8.30 -0.84 -15.03
N LEU A 47 -7.13 -0.18 -14.97
CA LEU A 47 -6.62 0.40 -13.74
C LEU A 47 -7.41 1.63 -13.29
N GLU A 48 -7.79 2.51 -14.21
CA GLU A 48 -8.63 3.67 -13.90
C GLU A 48 -10.05 3.24 -13.49
N HIS A 49 -10.62 2.22 -14.14
CA HIS A 49 -11.89 1.62 -13.73
C HIS A 49 -11.83 1.08 -12.29
N GLN A 50 -10.78 0.31 -11.95
CA GLN A 50 -10.57 -0.18 -10.57
C GLN A 50 -10.45 0.95 -9.54
N LYS A 51 -9.78 2.05 -9.90
CA LYS A 51 -9.63 3.23 -9.04
C LYS A 51 -10.96 3.95 -8.84
N GLU A 52 -11.75 4.10 -9.91
CA GLU A 52 -13.09 4.68 -9.83
C GLU A 52 -14.02 3.83 -8.97
N LEU A 53 -14.01 2.50 -9.17
CA LEU A 53 -14.77 1.56 -8.37
C LEU A 53 -14.40 1.69 -6.88
N GLY A 54 -13.10 1.77 -6.57
CA GLY A 54 -12.62 2.01 -5.20
C GLY A 54 -13.12 3.35 -4.61
N ARG A 55 -13.19 4.41 -5.41
CA ARG A 55 -13.74 5.71 -5.00
C ARG A 55 -15.23 5.61 -4.70
N LYS A 56 -16.02 5.08 -5.65
CA LYS A 56 -17.47 4.88 -5.51
C LYS A 56 -17.80 4.05 -4.28
N ASN A 57 -17.06 2.98 -4.04
CA ASN A 57 -17.28 2.13 -2.86
C ASN A 57 -16.92 2.83 -1.54
N LYS A 58 -15.91 3.69 -1.54
CA LYS A 58 -15.57 4.51 -0.36
C LYS A 58 -16.67 5.53 -0.09
N GLU A 59 -17.22 6.16 -1.12
CA GLU A 59 -18.32 7.13 -1.02
C GLU A 59 -19.60 6.46 -0.52
N ALA A 60 -19.99 5.32 -1.12
CA ALA A 60 -21.13 4.53 -0.70
C ALA A 60 -21.02 4.10 0.77
N LEU A 61 -19.86 3.59 1.20
CA LEU A 61 -19.65 3.24 2.60
C LEU A 61 -19.73 4.48 3.50
N LYS A 62 -19.15 5.61 3.11
CA LYS A 62 -19.20 6.86 3.90
C LYS A 62 -20.62 7.40 4.02
N ALA A 63 -21.46 7.24 3.01
CA ALA A 63 -22.86 7.66 3.05
C ALA A 63 -23.67 6.91 4.11
N THR A 64 -23.24 5.70 4.49
CA THR A 64 -23.87 4.92 5.58
C THR A 64 -23.34 5.24 6.97
N PHE A 65 -22.43 6.22 7.12
CA PHE A 65 -21.81 6.48 8.41
C PHE A 65 -22.79 7.06 9.42
N THR A 66 -22.74 6.55 10.64
CA THR A 66 -23.45 7.10 11.80
C THR A 66 -22.76 8.36 12.31
N GLU A 67 -23.44 9.13 13.16
CA GLU A 67 -22.85 10.32 13.81
C GLU A 67 -21.58 10.00 14.61
N GLU A 68 -21.58 8.86 15.32
CA GLU A 68 -20.40 8.35 16.03
C GLU A 68 -19.23 8.12 15.05
N GLN A 69 -19.49 7.48 13.92
CA GLN A 69 -18.48 7.20 12.89
C GLN A 69 -17.98 8.50 12.22
N LEU A 70 -18.85 9.46 11.96
CA LEU A 70 -18.47 10.77 11.42
C LEU A 70 -17.54 11.53 12.39
N THR A 71 -17.84 11.47 13.69
CA THR A 71 -17.00 12.04 14.74
C THR A 71 -15.59 11.44 14.72
N ILE A 72 -15.47 10.11 14.57
CA ILE A 72 -14.16 9.43 14.45
C ILE A 72 -13.40 9.90 13.20
N VAL A 73 -14.09 10.13 12.07
CA VAL A 73 -13.46 10.59 10.83
C VAL A 73 -12.91 12.01 10.98
N GLN A 74 -13.63 12.88 11.69
CA GLN A 74 -13.29 14.29 11.85
C GLN A 74 -12.26 14.53 12.96
N ASN A 75 -12.19 13.68 13.98
CA ASN A 75 -11.29 13.81 15.14
C ASN A 75 -9.82 14.08 14.72
N GLU A 76 -9.24 15.23 15.05
CA GLU A 76 -7.88 15.59 14.62
C GLU A 76 -6.77 14.95 15.45
N ASP A 77 -7.07 14.55 16.69
CA ASP A 77 -6.14 13.91 17.62
C ASP A 77 -5.77 12.48 17.17
N LEU A 78 -6.63 11.85 16.38
CA LEU A 78 -6.40 10.51 15.85
C LEU A 78 -5.56 10.54 14.57
N SER A 79 -4.43 9.83 14.61
CA SER A 79 -3.69 9.49 13.38
C SER A 79 -4.59 8.74 12.38
N LYS A 80 -4.24 8.78 11.09
CA LYS A 80 -4.96 8.03 10.03
C LYS A 80 -5.13 6.53 10.36
N LYS A 81 -4.15 5.92 11.04
CA LYS A 81 -4.22 4.52 11.48
C LYS A 81 -5.16 4.37 12.69
N GLY A 82 -5.13 5.32 13.62
CA GLY A 82 -6.05 5.40 14.76
C GLY A 82 -7.50 5.48 14.30
N LYS A 83 -7.83 6.45 13.43
CA LYS A 83 -9.18 6.60 12.83
C LYS A 83 -9.68 5.31 12.21
N ARG A 84 -8.84 4.62 11.41
CA ARG A 84 -9.20 3.34 10.79
C ARG A 84 -9.48 2.24 11.81
N LYS A 85 -8.72 2.18 12.90
CA LYS A 85 -8.92 1.19 13.97
C LYS A 85 -10.22 1.45 14.70
N ALA A 86 -10.46 2.71 15.10
CA ALA A 86 -11.69 3.14 15.77
C ALA A 86 -12.91 2.90 14.89
N LEU A 87 -12.91 3.39 13.65
CA LEU A 87 -13.99 3.13 12.68
C LEU A 87 -14.28 1.65 12.47
N LYS A 88 -13.25 0.80 12.46
CA LYS A 88 -13.46 -0.65 12.27
C LYS A 88 -14.25 -1.25 13.44
N ALA A 89 -14.07 -0.75 14.65
CA ALA A 89 -14.75 -1.25 15.84
C ALA A 89 -16.25 -0.88 15.84
N THR A 90 -16.63 0.20 15.18
CA THR A 90 -18.00 0.73 15.18
C THR A 90 -18.83 0.32 13.96
N LEU A 91 -18.30 -0.50 13.05
CA LEU A 91 -19.05 -0.94 11.86
C LEU A 91 -20.18 -1.91 12.23
N ASN A 92 -21.38 -1.66 11.69
CA ASN A 92 -22.50 -2.60 11.76
C ASN A 92 -22.36 -3.72 10.71
N GLU A 93 -23.29 -4.69 10.73
CA GLU A 93 -23.25 -5.84 9.83
C GLU A 93 -23.43 -5.46 8.35
N ASP A 94 -24.31 -4.51 8.03
CA ASP A 94 -24.50 -4.05 6.65
C ASP A 94 -23.22 -3.41 6.09
N GLN A 95 -22.55 -2.58 6.89
CA GLN A 95 -21.28 -1.96 6.53
C GLN A 95 -20.15 -2.99 6.40
N LYS A 96 -20.15 -4.04 7.22
CA LYS A 96 -19.20 -5.15 7.08
C LYS A 96 -19.47 -5.94 5.80
N ALA A 97 -20.73 -6.23 5.49
CA ALA A 97 -21.15 -6.91 4.28
C ALA A 97 -20.78 -6.12 3.02
N MET A 98 -21.03 -4.81 2.99
CA MET A 98 -20.60 -3.93 1.89
C MET A 98 -19.08 -3.99 1.67
N LYS A 99 -18.29 -3.97 2.75
CA LYS A 99 -16.82 -4.07 2.65
C LYS A 99 -16.36 -5.44 2.16
N ALA A 100 -17.04 -6.51 2.56
CA ALA A 100 -16.74 -7.87 2.09
C ALA A 100 -17.05 -8.00 0.60
N SER A 101 -18.24 -7.57 0.17
CA SER A 101 -18.65 -7.54 -1.24
C SER A 101 -17.66 -6.75 -2.09
N HIS A 102 -17.34 -5.50 -1.69
CA HIS A 102 -16.34 -4.68 -2.38
C HIS A 102 -14.98 -5.40 -2.50
N LYS A 103 -14.53 -6.08 -1.44
CA LYS A 103 -13.27 -6.82 -1.47
C LYS A 103 -13.27 -7.93 -2.51
N GLU A 104 -14.38 -8.64 -2.69
CA GLU A 104 -14.50 -9.68 -3.71
C GLU A 104 -14.56 -9.10 -5.12
N VAL A 105 -15.29 -7.99 -5.33
CA VAL A 105 -15.29 -7.29 -6.63
C VAL A 105 -13.89 -6.83 -7.01
N MET A 106 -13.16 -6.17 -6.11
CA MET A 106 -11.78 -5.73 -6.38
C MET A 106 -10.81 -6.89 -6.62
N ARG A 107 -11.04 -8.05 -5.99
CA ARG A 107 -10.26 -9.26 -6.29
C ARG A 107 -10.52 -9.75 -7.70
N ALA A 108 -11.78 -9.82 -8.12
CA ALA A 108 -12.13 -10.22 -9.47
C ALA A 108 -11.53 -9.28 -10.52
N GLU A 109 -11.67 -7.96 -10.35
CA GLU A 109 -11.09 -6.97 -11.26
C GLU A 109 -9.55 -7.04 -11.30
N ARG A 110 -8.93 -7.26 -10.14
CA ARG A 110 -7.48 -7.49 -10.07
C ARG A 110 -7.07 -8.74 -10.83
N SER A 111 -7.80 -9.85 -10.69
CA SER A 111 -7.52 -11.09 -11.42
C SER A 111 -7.66 -10.92 -12.93
N LYS A 112 -8.67 -10.16 -13.40
CA LYS A 112 -8.82 -9.81 -14.82
C LYS A 112 -7.62 -9.01 -15.33
N PHE A 113 -7.21 -7.98 -14.58
CA PHE A 113 -6.03 -7.20 -14.93
C PHE A 113 -4.76 -8.07 -14.97
N GLU A 114 -4.53 -8.90 -13.96
CA GLU A 114 -3.36 -9.80 -13.91
C GLU A 114 -3.34 -10.79 -15.08
N ALA A 115 -4.50 -11.28 -15.51
CA ALA A 115 -4.62 -12.17 -16.68
C ALA A 115 -4.35 -11.43 -18.01
N SER A 116 -4.60 -10.12 -18.08
CA SER A 116 -4.34 -9.31 -19.27
C SER A 116 -2.85 -9.02 -19.50
N LEU A 117 -2.00 -9.17 -18.47
CA LEU A 117 -0.58 -8.85 -18.55
C LEU A 117 0.17 -9.86 -19.40
N ASN A 118 1.10 -9.40 -20.24
CA ASN A 118 2.07 -10.26 -20.92
C ASN A 118 3.19 -10.72 -19.96
N GLU A 119 4.08 -11.59 -20.43
CA GLU A 119 5.11 -12.19 -19.57
C GLU A 119 6.04 -11.17 -18.91
N ASN A 120 6.53 -10.19 -19.67
CA ASN A 120 7.41 -9.14 -19.13
C ASN A 120 6.66 -8.26 -18.11
N GLN A 121 5.44 -7.83 -18.45
CA GLN A 121 4.59 -7.07 -17.54
C GLN A 121 4.28 -7.84 -16.25
N ARG A 122 4.05 -9.16 -16.31
CA ARG A 122 3.82 -10.00 -15.13
C ARG A 122 5.03 -10.04 -14.21
N GLN A 123 6.24 -10.16 -14.77
CA GLN A 123 7.48 -10.13 -13.99
C GLN A 123 7.68 -8.78 -13.29
N GLN A 124 7.53 -7.67 -14.04
CA GLN A 124 7.57 -6.32 -13.47
C GLN A 124 6.51 -6.13 -12.38
N TYR A 125 5.28 -6.58 -12.63
CA TYR A 125 4.18 -6.49 -11.67
C TYR A 125 4.45 -7.30 -10.39
N ALA A 126 5.06 -8.48 -10.51
CA ALA A 126 5.49 -9.30 -9.37
C ALA A 126 6.55 -8.59 -8.52
N GLU A 127 7.55 -7.96 -9.15
CA GLU A 127 8.56 -7.16 -8.45
C GLU A 127 7.95 -5.94 -7.73
N ILE A 128 6.99 -5.28 -8.36
CA ILE A 128 6.24 -4.18 -7.74
C ILE A 128 5.44 -4.67 -6.52
N LYS A 129 4.84 -5.85 -6.62
CA LYS A 129 4.08 -6.50 -5.54
C LYS A 129 4.94 -6.99 -4.38
N LYS A 130 6.20 -7.36 -4.61
CA LYS A 130 7.11 -7.83 -3.56
C LYS A 130 7.25 -6.76 -2.47
N ARG A 131 6.54 -6.97 -1.36
CA ARG A 131 6.79 -6.25 -0.11
C ARG A 131 8.19 -6.69 0.35
N LYS A 132 9.12 -5.74 0.54
CA LYS A 132 10.33 -6.03 1.32
C LYS A 132 9.81 -6.55 2.65
N GLY A 133 10.01 -7.84 2.91
CA GLY A 133 9.59 -8.48 4.14
C GLY A 133 10.09 -7.64 5.31
N LYS A 134 9.27 -7.55 6.36
CA LYS A 134 9.76 -7.27 7.69
C LYS A 134 10.97 -8.18 7.91
N LYS A 135 12.19 -7.64 7.88
CA LYS A 135 13.35 -8.36 8.43
C LYS A 135 13.04 -8.59 9.91
N GLY A 136 12.94 -9.85 10.31
CA GLY A 136 13.10 -10.33 11.68
C GLY A 136 12.10 -9.84 12.74
N HIS A 137 10.96 -10.50 12.86
CA HIS A 137 10.50 -10.92 14.19
C HIS A 137 10.29 -12.43 14.10
N LYS A 138 11.40 -13.18 14.13
CA LYS A 138 11.38 -14.53 14.69
C LYS A 138 10.96 -14.31 16.13
N LYS A 139 9.70 -14.63 16.47
CA LYS A 139 9.35 -14.90 17.85
C LYS A 139 10.12 -16.17 18.19
N GLU A 140 11.24 -16.03 18.86
CA GLU A 140 11.73 -17.12 19.70
C GLU A 140 10.57 -17.47 20.63
N ARG A 141 10.09 -18.70 20.48
CA ARG A 141 9.17 -19.36 21.37
C ARG A 141 10.00 -20.22 22.30
#